data_AF-G5ERL0-F1
#
_entry.id   AF-G5ERL0-F1
#
_cell.length_a   1.000
_cell.length_b   1.000
_cell.length_c   1.000
_cell.angle_alpha   90.00
_cell.angle_beta   90.00
_cell.angle_gamma   90.00
#
_symmetry.space_group_name_H-M   'P 1'
#
loop_
_entity.id
_entity.type
_entity.pdbx_description
1 polymer ?
#
loop_
_entity_poly.entity_id
_entity_poly.type
_entity_poly.pdbx_seq_one_letter_code
_entity_poly.pdbx_strand_id
1 'polypeptide(L)'
;MGKFLTAVICIALVALCIYGMWHGWRSRLARQANMFGSLKEVPERYEGMTADAAFEGEYVSTTIFGNWLDRVGFDSLGFKSKSTLLIYPDSIIFTRNGAKDLWIPAKKLAVITTDRGMAGKVVEKNGLVVIGWTLDGHRVQTGFRTRYAEDKQAVLRELRRIAPNAVDAPEKWTAEPEA
;
A
#
# COMPACT_ATOMS: atom_id res chain seq x y z
N MET A 1 -13.19 -5.43 52.28
CA MET A 1 -13.02 -4.06 51.73
C MET A 1 -11.83 -3.94 50.77
N GLY A 2 -10.60 -4.30 51.17
CA GLY A 2 -9.39 -4.10 50.33
C GLY A 2 -9.42 -4.76 48.95
N LYS A 3 -9.85 -6.03 48.84
CA LYS A 3 -9.93 -6.75 47.55
C LYS A 3 -10.91 -6.12 46.55
N PHE A 4 -12.02 -5.55 47.03
CA PHE A 4 -13.00 -4.84 46.19
C PHE A 4 -12.42 -3.52 45.68
N LEU A 5 -11.74 -2.75 46.53
CA LEU A 5 -11.09 -1.51 46.13
C LEU A 5 -9.99 -1.77 45.09
N THR A 6 -9.14 -2.78 45.31
CA THR A 6 -8.13 -3.20 44.34
C THR A 6 -8.75 -3.61 43.00
N ALA A 7 -9.84 -4.40 43.03
CA ALA A 7 -10.54 -4.82 41.82
C ALA A 7 -11.10 -3.63 41.02
N VAL A 8 -11.72 -2.65 41.70
CA VAL A 8 -12.24 -1.44 41.05
C VAL A 8 -11.13 -0.60 40.43
N ILE A 9 -10.00 -0.42 41.12
CA ILE A 9 -8.84 0.30 40.58
C ILE A 9 -8.28 -0.42 39.35
N CYS A 10 -8.13 -1.75 39.40
CA CYS A 10 -7.68 -2.53 38.25
C CYS A 10 -8.62 -2.37 37.05
N ILE A 11 -9.94 -2.44 37.26
CA ILE A 11 -10.94 -2.25 36.18
C ILE A 11 -10.85 -0.84 35.60
N ALA A 12 -10.72 0.19 36.44
CA ALA A 12 -10.58 1.57 35.99
C ALA A 12 -9.30 1.78 35.15
N LEU A 13 -8.18 1.18 35.56
CA LEU A 13 -6.92 1.21 34.81
C LEU A 13 -7.04 0.50 33.46
N VAL A 14 -7.66 -0.69 33.43
CA VAL A 14 -7.91 -1.42 32.17
C VAL A 14 -8.82 -0.61 31.25
N ALA A 15 -9.89 -0.02 31.77
CA ALA A 15 -10.79 0.83 30.99
C ALA A 15 -10.07 2.06 30.43
N LEU A 16 -9.19 2.69 31.22
CA LEU A 16 -8.37 3.82 30.77
C LEU A 16 -7.39 3.41 29.67
N CYS A 17 -6.73 2.25 29.78
CA CYS A 17 -5.87 1.71 28.73
C CYS A 17 -6.65 1.45 27.45
N ILE A 18 -7.82 0.82 27.54
CA ILE A 18 -8.71 0.57 26.39
C ILE A 18 -9.14 1.88 25.74
N TYR A 19 -9.53 2.87 26.54
CA TYR A 19 -9.90 4.20 26.06
C TYR A 19 -8.73 4.89 25.34
N GLY A 20 -7.52 4.85 25.91
CA GLY A 20 -6.32 5.40 25.29
C GLY A 20 -5.99 4.75 23.95
N MET A 21 -6.08 3.41 23.86
CA MET A 21 -5.91 2.67 22.61
C MET A 21 -6.98 3.04 21.58
N TRP A 22 -8.25 3.12 21.98
CA TRP A 22 -9.36 3.50 21.11
C TRP A 22 -9.21 4.93 20.58
N HIS A 23 -8.87 5.88 21.46
CA HIS A 23 -8.65 7.27 21.08
C HIS A 23 -7.43 7.41 20.15
N GLY A 24 -6.34 6.72 20.44
CA GLY A 24 -5.14 6.69 19.59
C GLY A 24 -5.45 6.14 18.19
N TRP A 25 -6.24 5.06 18.11
CA TRP A 25 -6.66 4.50 16.83
C TRP A 25 -7.61 5.42 16.07
N ARG A 26 -8.60 6.03 16.73
CA ARG A 26 -9.54 6.97 16.11
C ARG A 26 -8.84 8.22 15.59
N SER A 27 -7.91 8.79 16.36
CA SER A 27 -7.09 9.92 15.93
C SER A 27 -6.23 9.55 14.70
N ARG A 28 -5.68 8.34 14.67
CA ARG A 28 -4.91 7.83 13.53
C ARG A 28 -5.77 7.70 12.26
N LEU A 29 -6.98 7.16 12.37
CA LEU A 29 -7.92 7.09 11.25
C LEU A 29 -8.32 8.49 10.75
N ALA A 30 -8.59 9.42 11.66
CA ALA A 30 -8.93 10.81 11.31
C ALA A 30 -7.78 11.53 10.58
N ARG A 31 -6.53 11.31 11.01
CA ARG A 31 -5.35 11.84 10.29
C ARG A 31 -5.25 11.27 8.88
N GLN A 32 -5.41 9.96 8.70
CA GLN A 32 -5.36 9.34 7.37
C GLN A 32 -6.49 9.84 6.46
N ALA A 33 -7.70 10.03 6.99
CA ALA A 33 -8.83 10.55 6.23
C ALA A 33 -8.63 12.02 5.78
N ASN A 34 -7.89 12.83 6.54
CA ASN A 34 -7.54 14.19 6.13
C ASN A 34 -6.32 14.26 5.21
N MET A 35 -5.41 13.27 5.28
CA MET A 35 -4.20 13.22 4.45
C MET A 35 -4.48 12.73 3.02
N PHE A 36 -5.41 11.77 2.89
CA PHE A 36 -5.75 11.16 1.61
C PHE A 36 -7.18 11.55 1.24
N GLY A 37 -7.35 12.17 0.07
CA GLY A 37 -8.67 12.39 -0.52
C GLY A 37 -9.26 11.07 -1.02
N SER A 38 -10.27 11.10 -1.90
CA SER A 38 -10.76 9.88 -2.55
C SER A 38 -9.75 9.31 -3.55
N LEU A 39 -9.66 7.97 -3.77
CA LEU A 39 -8.89 7.45 -4.90
C LEU A 39 -9.47 8.03 -6.19
N LYS A 40 -8.58 8.52 -7.05
CA LYS A 40 -8.97 8.95 -8.40
C LYS A 40 -9.53 7.75 -9.15
N GLU A 41 -10.62 7.97 -9.87
CA GLU A 41 -11.19 6.94 -10.74
C GLU A 41 -10.24 6.60 -11.87
N VAL A 42 -10.35 5.37 -12.36
CA VAL A 42 -9.64 4.95 -13.57
C VAL A 42 -10.15 5.82 -14.72
N PRO A 43 -9.29 6.55 -15.44
CA PRO A 43 -9.74 7.37 -16.56
C PRO A 43 -10.40 6.52 -17.65
N GLU A 44 -11.53 7.00 -18.20
CA GLU A 44 -12.32 6.30 -19.25
C GLU A 44 -11.49 5.86 -20.46
N ARG A 45 -10.40 6.56 -20.78
CA ARG A 45 -9.49 6.19 -21.88
C ARG A 45 -8.88 4.79 -21.77
N TYR A 46 -8.86 4.20 -20.57
CA TYR A 46 -8.38 2.83 -20.36
C TYR A 46 -9.46 1.78 -20.54
N GLU A 47 -10.74 2.18 -20.59
CA GLU A 47 -11.84 1.27 -20.89
C GLU A 47 -11.71 0.77 -22.33
N GLY A 48 -11.68 -0.56 -22.50
CA GLY A 48 -11.48 -1.20 -23.80
C GLY A 48 -10.06 -1.09 -24.37
N MET A 49 -9.14 -0.37 -23.70
CA MET A 49 -7.74 -0.31 -24.09
C MET A 49 -7.01 -1.58 -23.64
N THR A 50 -6.36 -2.25 -24.58
CA THR A 50 -5.49 -3.40 -24.29
C THR A 50 -4.27 -2.91 -23.52
N ALA A 51 -4.02 -3.48 -22.34
CA ALA A 51 -2.81 -3.24 -21.58
C ALA A 51 -1.58 -3.84 -22.31
N ASP A 52 -0.43 -3.17 -22.24
CA ASP A 52 0.83 -3.66 -22.80
C ASP A 52 1.23 -4.99 -22.14
N ALA A 53 0.94 -5.10 -20.84
CA ALA A 53 1.13 -6.32 -20.07
C ALA A 53 0.08 -6.45 -18.97
N ALA A 54 -0.30 -7.69 -18.65
CA ALA A 54 -1.24 -8.03 -17.60
C ALA A 54 -0.70 -9.20 -16.78
N PHE A 55 -0.70 -9.06 -15.46
CA PHE A 55 -0.19 -10.07 -14.54
C PHE A 55 -1.19 -10.35 -13.42
N GLU A 56 -1.65 -11.58 -13.33
CA GLU A 56 -2.52 -12.00 -12.23
C GLU A 56 -1.74 -12.14 -10.93
N GLY A 57 -2.38 -11.86 -9.81
CA GLY A 57 -1.75 -12.00 -8.51
C GLY A 57 -2.62 -11.58 -7.34
N GLU A 58 -1.93 -11.14 -6.29
CA GLU A 58 -2.52 -10.64 -5.06
C GLU A 58 -1.97 -9.25 -4.78
N TYR A 59 -2.89 -8.29 -4.70
CA TYR A 59 -2.62 -7.00 -4.06
C TYR A 59 -2.52 -7.25 -2.55
N VAL A 60 -1.40 -6.90 -1.94
CA VAL A 60 -1.10 -7.22 -0.54
C VAL A 60 -1.64 -6.14 0.39
N SER A 61 -1.10 -4.93 0.26
CA SER A 61 -1.50 -3.74 0.99
C SER A 61 -0.75 -2.52 0.44
N THR A 62 -1.24 -1.34 0.77
CA THR A 62 -0.49 -0.09 0.68
C THR A 62 -0.18 0.42 2.08
N THR A 63 1.07 0.86 2.27
CA THR A 63 1.59 1.39 3.53
C THR A 63 2.26 2.74 3.30
N ILE A 64 2.40 3.53 4.36
CA ILE A 64 3.25 4.73 4.32
C ILE A 64 4.69 4.30 4.02
N PHE A 65 5.33 5.00 3.09
CA PHE A 65 6.70 4.67 2.70
C PHE A 65 7.65 4.77 3.90
N GLY A 66 8.55 3.80 4.06
CA GLY A 66 9.45 3.72 5.21
C GLY A 66 8.81 3.27 6.52
N ASN A 67 7.48 3.20 6.62
CA ASN A 67 6.77 2.66 7.78
C ASN A 67 5.90 1.46 7.38
N TRP A 68 6.55 0.30 7.30
CA TRP A 68 5.94 -0.92 6.77
C TRP A 68 4.74 -1.46 7.56
N LEU A 69 4.50 -1.03 8.81
CA LEU A 69 3.33 -1.39 9.61
C LEU A 69 2.16 -0.40 9.47
N ASP A 70 2.45 0.80 8.95
CA ASP A 70 1.48 1.88 8.79
C ASP A 70 0.66 1.68 7.53
N ARG A 71 -0.37 0.82 7.61
CA ARG A 71 -1.31 0.61 6.51
C ARG A 71 -2.11 1.87 6.25
N VAL A 72 -2.29 2.18 4.98
CA VAL A 72 -3.24 3.19 4.50
C VAL A 72 -4.63 2.58 4.56
N GLY A 73 -5.43 2.91 5.58
CA GLY A 73 -6.77 2.35 5.77
C GLY A 73 -7.83 2.92 4.81
N PHE A 74 -7.47 3.96 4.07
CA PHE A 74 -8.29 4.66 3.10
C PHE A 74 -8.60 3.81 1.84
N ASP A 75 -9.82 3.88 1.29
CA ASP A 75 -10.32 3.13 0.10
C ASP A 75 -9.88 1.65 -0.01
N SER A 76 -9.92 0.96 1.13
CA SER A 76 -9.50 -0.44 1.25
C SER A 76 -8.06 -0.72 0.81
N LEU A 77 -7.20 0.30 0.73
CA LEU A 77 -5.80 0.17 0.32
C LEU A 77 -4.98 -0.69 1.29
N GLY A 78 -5.37 -0.75 2.56
CA GLY A 78 -4.69 -1.54 3.58
C GLY A 78 -5.04 -3.03 3.57
N PHE A 79 -5.98 -3.46 2.73
CA PHE A 79 -6.49 -4.83 2.71
C PHE A 79 -6.00 -5.60 1.49
N LYS A 80 -5.76 -6.89 1.69
CA LYS A 80 -5.38 -7.80 0.63
C LYS A 80 -6.57 -8.15 -0.26
N SER A 81 -6.32 -8.31 -1.55
CA SER A 81 -7.33 -8.73 -2.52
C SER A 81 -6.68 -9.49 -3.68
N LYS A 82 -7.42 -10.43 -4.28
CA LYS A 82 -7.04 -10.93 -5.62
C LYS A 82 -7.04 -9.75 -6.59
N SER A 83 -6.01 -9.65 -7.41
CA SER A 83 -5.85 -8.50 -8.29
C SER A 83 -5.09 -8.86 -9.55
N THR A 84 -5.40 -8.17 -10.65
CA THR A 84 -4.56 -8.18 -11.85
C THR A 84 -3.87 -6.83 -11.97
N LEU A 85 -2.54 -6.86 -12.12
CA LEU A 85 -1.74 -5.68 -12.44
C LEU A 85 -1.75 -5.50 -13.96
N LEU A 86 -2.38 -4.43 -14.41
CA LEU A 86 -2.38 -3.97 -15.79
C LEU A 86 -1.34 -2.86 -15.94
N ILE A 87 -0.50 -2.96 -16.97
CA ILE A 87 0.54 -1.98 -17.28
C ILE A 87 0.23 -1.35 -18.63
N TYR A 88 0.15 -0.02 -18.63
CA TYR A 88 -0.06 0.82 -19.80
C TYR A 88 1.17 1.71 -20.02
N PRO A 89 1.33 2.34 -21.20
CA PRO A 89 2.50 3.16 -21.49
C PRO A 89 2.74 4.31 -20.49
N ASP A 90 1.69 4.82 -19.85
CA ASP A 90 1.74 5.98 -18.97
C ASP A 90 1.15 5.74 -17.55
N SER A 91 0.75 4.51 -17.23
CA SER A 91 0.18 4.18 -15.91
C SER A 91 0.18 2.69 -15.61
N ILE A 92 -0.12 2.37 -14.35
CA ILE A 92 -0.48 1.04 -13.91
C ILE A 92 -1.87 1.07 -13.26
N ILE A 93 -2.60 -0.03 -13.39
CA ILE A 93 -3.90 -0.23 -12.76
C ILE A 93 -3.88 -1.57 -12.05
N PHE A 94 -4.19 -1.57 -10.75
CA PHE A 94 -4.54 -2.79 -10.04
C PHE A 94 -6.05 -2.94 -10.10
N THR A 95 -6.54 -3.92 -10.84
CA THR A 95 -7.94 -4.31 -10.78
C THR A 95 -8.14 -5.14 -9.52
N ARG A 96 -8.94 -4.69 -8.55
CA ARG A 96 -9.01 -5.31 -7.22
C ARG A 96 -10.38 -5.95 -7.01
N ASN A 97 -10.40 -7.26 -6.73
CA ASN A 97 -11.66 -7.93 -6.45
C ASN A 97 -12.23 -7.47 -5.09
N GLY A 98 -13.46 -6.94 -5.10
CA GLY A 98 -14.16 -6.49 -3.90
C GLY A 98 -13.68 -5.13 -3.35
N ALA A 99 -12.87 -4.39 -4.10
CA ALA A 99 -12.40 -3.05 -3.74
C ALA A 99 -12.29 -2.17 -5.01
N LYS A 100 -12.23 -0.85 -4.82
CA LYS A 100 -12.04 0.09 -5.94
C LYS A 100 -10.71 -0.17 -6.65
N ASP A 101 -10.67 -0.06 -7.97
CA ASP A 101 -9.43 -0.18 -8.72
C ASP A 101 -8.44 0.93 -8.37
N LEU A 102 -7.16 0.58 -8.33
CA LEU A 102 -6.09 1.51 -7.99
C LEU A 102 -5.33 1.90 -9.26
N TRP A 103 -5.60 3.10 -9.75
CA TRP A 103 -4.87 3.70 -10.86
C TRP A 103 -3.70 4.56 -10.37
N ILE A 104 -2.52 4.33 -10.92
CA ILE A 104 -1.30 5.07 -10.58
C ILE A 104 -0.61 5.51 -11.88
N PRO A 105 -0.53 6.82 -12.16
CA PRO A 105 0.28 7.35 -13.26
C PRO A 105 1.76 6.93 -13.14
N ALA A 106 2.39 6.57 -14.25
CA ALA A 106 3.80 6.15 -14.28
C ALA A 106 4.73 7.24 -13.72
N LYS A 107 4.41 8.52 -13.97
CA LYS A 107 5.14 9.69 -13.42
C LYS A 107 5.14 9.79 -11.89
N LYS A 108 4.24 9.08 -11.20
CA LYS A 108 4.18 9.06 -9.74
C LYS A 108 4.94 7.88 -9.13
N LEU A 109 5.42 6.94 -9.96
CA LEU A 109 6.23 5.81 -9.53
C LEU A 109 7.65 6.30 -9.25
N ALA A 110 8.15 6.01 -8.07
CA ALA A 110 9.45 6.48 -7.60
C ALA A 110 10.38 5.34 -7.19
N VAL A 111 9.83 4.21 -6.74
CA VAL A 111 10.61 3.04 -6.32
C VAL A 111 10.00 1.78 -6.93
N ILE A 112 10.82 0.93 -7.52
CA ILE A 112 10.42 -0.41 -7.97
C ILE A 112 11.44 -1.39 -7.41
N THR A 113 11.02 -2.19 -6.45
CA THR A 113 11.93 -3.11 -5.77
C THR A 113 11.24 -4.43 -5.44
N THR A 114 11.96 -5.33 -4.79
CA THR A 114 11.39 -6.57 -4.26
C THR A 114 11.67 -6.69 -2.78
N ASP A 115 10.71 -7.23 -2.04
CA ASP A 115 10.86 -7.48 -0.60
C ASP A 115 10.34 -8.88 -0.23
N ARG A 116 10.71 -9.34 0.96
CA ARG A 116 10.22 -10.57 1.60
C ARG A 116 8.88 -10.37 2.31
N GLY A 117 8.41 -9.14 2.48
CA GLY A 117 7.16 -8.91 3.20
C GLY A 117 6.67 -7.47 3.22
N MET A 118 5.39 -7.31 3.54
CA MET A 118 4.72 -6.05 3.80
C MET A 118 3.64 -6.29 4.88
N ALA A 119 3.09 -5.24 5.51
CA ALA A 119 2.06 -5.42 6.51
C ALA A 119 0.92 -6.35 6.03
N GLY A 120 0.82 -7.52 6.66
CA GLY A 120 -0.20 -8.53 6.37
C GLY A 120 0.27 -9.73 5.56
N LYS A 121 1.51 -9.72 5.04
CA LYS A 121 2.05 -10.85 4.29
C LYS A 121 3.56 -10.90 4.36
N VAL A 122 4.09 -12.05 4.76
CA VAL A 122 5.52 -12.38 4.67
C VAL A 122 5.63 -13.60 3.78
N VAL A 123 6.62 -13.60 2.90
CA VAL A 123 6.86 -14.59 1.86
C VAL A 123 8.35 -14.89 1.76
N GLU A 124 8.74 -15.73 0.79
CA GLU A 124 10.13 -15.99 0.47
C GLU A 124 10.90 -14.71 0.08
N LYS A 125 12.23 -14.78 0.12
CA LYS A 125 13.11 -13.67 -0.26
C LYS A 125 12.75 -13.18 -1.68
N ASN A 126 12.57 -11.87 -1.82
CA ASN A 126 12.16 -11.21 -3.07
C ASN A 126 10.82 -11.73 -3.62
N GLY A 127 9.94 -12.22 -2.76
CA GLY A 127 8.65 -12.81 -3.13
C GLY A 127 7.54 -11.80 -3.41
N LEU A 128 7.76 -10.52 -3.09
CA LEU A 128 6.86 -9.41 -3.41
C LEU A 128 7.52 -8.42 -4.35
N VAL A 129 6.75 -7.87 -5.28
CA VAL A 129 7.07 -6.62 -5.96
C VAL A 129 6.55 -5.49 -5.09
N VAL A 130 7.42 -4.54 -4.76
CA VAL A 130 7.09 -3.37 -3.95
C VAL A 130 7.26 -2.13 -4.81
N ILE A 131 6.18 -1.36 -4.94
CA ILE A 131 6.12 -0.17 -5.77
C ILE A 131 5.92 1.03 -4.86
N GLY A 132 6.92 1.90 -4.76
CA GLY A 132 6.84 3.18 -4.06
C GLY A 132 6.32 4.27 -4.99
N TRP A 133 5.34 5.05 -4.55
CA TRP A 133 4.68 6.06 -5.36
C TRP A 133 4.05 7.16 -4.52
N THR A 134 3.67 8.27 -5.16
CA THR A 134 3.10 9.44 -4.47
C THR A 134 1.57 9.48 -4.56
N LEU A 135 0.90 9.33 -3.42
CA LEU A 135 -0.54 9.46 -3.26
C LEU A 135 -0.87 10.81 -2.60
N ASP A 136 -1.51 11.71 -3.35
CA ASP A 136 -1.90 13.05 -2.88
C ASP A 136 -0.83 13.78 -2.04
N GLY A 137 0.39 13.81 -2.58
CA GLY A 137 1.55 14.46 -1.94
C GLY A 137 2.32 13.58 -0.96
N HIS A 138 1.76 12.45 -0.53
CA HIS A 138 2.39 11.58 0.45
C HIS A 138 3.08 10.38 -0.19
N ARG A 139 4.25 10.02 0.33
CA ARG A 139 5.01 8.84 -0.11
C ARG A 139 4.37 7.57 0.47
N VAL A 140 3.93 6.68 -0.41
CA VAL A 140 3.36 5.37 -0.04
C VAL A 140 4.05 4.25 -0.82
N GLN A 141 3.87 3.02 -0.39
CA GLN A 141 4.28 1.83 -1.14
C GLN A 141 3.17 0.79 -1.19
N THR A 142 3.05 0.14 -2.34
CA THR A 142 2.09 -0.92 -2.61
C THR A 142 2.83 -2.23 -2.85
N GLY A 143 2.38 -3.29 -2.19
CA GLY A 143 2.90 -4.64 -2.39
C GLY A 143 2.02 -5.44 -3.34
N PHE A 144 2.64 -6.13 -4.30
CA PHE A 144 2.00 -7.06 -5.21
C PHE A 144 2.75 -8.38 -5.26
N ARG A 145 2.02 -9.49 -5.23
CA ARG A 145 2.57 -10.84 -5.44
C ARG A 145 2.00 -11.42 -6.72
N THR A 146 2.85 -11.77 -7.66
CA THR A 146 2.43 -12.49 -8.87
C THR A 146 1.88 -13.87 -8.51
N ARG A 147 0.88 -14.33 -9.27
CA ARG A 147 0.33 -15.68 -9.16
C ARG A 147 1.39 -16.72 -9.53
N TYR A 148 2.15 -16.45 -10.59
CA TYR A 148 3.24 -17.29 -11.07
C TYR A 148 4.59 -16.65 -10.74
N ALA A 149 5.53 -17.45 -10.24
CA ALA A 149 6.84 -16.94 -9.81
C ALA A 149 7.68 -16.41 -10.99
N GLU A 150 7.48 -16.99 -12.17
CA GLU A 150 8.18 -16.66 -13.43
C GLU A 150 7.84 -15.24 -13.92
N ASP A 151 6.59 -14.79 -13.71
CA ASP A 151 6.10 -13.48 -14.16
C ASP A 151 6.77 -12.30 -13.46
N LYS A 152 7.32 -12.52 -12.26
CA LYS A 152 7.91 -11.45 -11.44
C LYS A 152 8.99 -10.66 -12.18
N GLN A 153 9.86 -11.35 -12.92
CA GLN A 153 10.89 -10.66 -13.70
C GLN A 153 10.29 -9.89 -14.87
N ALA A 154 9.21 -10.38 -15.47
CA ALA A 154 8.48 -9.65 -16.51
C ALA A 154 7.80 -8.40 -15.94
N VAL A 155 7.14 -8.50 -14.78
CA VAL A 155 6.55 -7.36 -14.06
C VAL A 155 7.60 -6.28 -13.81
N LEU A 156 8.76 -6.64 -13.25
CA LEU A 156 9.82 -5.66 -12.95
C LEU A 156 10.35 -4.99 -14.22
N ARG A 157 10.51 -5.72 -15.32
CA ARG A 157 10.93 -5.15 -16.61
C ARG A 157 9.90 -4.16 -17.16
N GLU A 158 8.62 -4.53 -17.17
CA GLU A 158 7.55 -3.67 -17.69
C GLU A 158 7.35 -2.42 -16.84
N LEU A 159 7.41 -2.55 -15.51
CA LEU A 159 7.35 -1.39 -14.61
C LEU A 159 8.53 -0.43 -14.84
N ARG A 160 9.75 -0.95 -15.03
CA ARG A 160 10.93 -0.12 -15.32
C ARG A 160 10.86 0.54 -16.70
N ARG A 161 10.22 -0.11 -17.68
CA ARG A 161 10.01 0.47 -19.02
C ARG A 161 9.18 1.74 -18.95
N ILE A 162 8.11 1.76 -18.15
CA ILE A 162 7.21 2.92 -18.03
C ILE A 162 7.69 3.96 -17.01
N ALA A 163 8.54 3.57 -16.05
CA ALA A 163 9.09 4.43 -15.02
C ALA A 163 10.63 4.32 -14.96
N PRO A 164 11.35 4.79 -15.98
CA PRO A 164 12.81 4.65 -16.07
C PRO A 164 13.58 5.41 -14.97
N ASN A 165 12.94 6.40 -14.34
CA ASN A 165 13.53 7.19 -13.26
C ASN A 165 13.31 6.59 -11.87
N ALA A 166 12.52 5.51 -11.74
CA ALA A 166 12.28 4.88 -10.46
C ALA A 166 13.55 4.18 -9.95
N VAL A 167 13.86 4.35 -8.67
CA VAL A 167 15.03 3.76 -8.04
C VAL A 167 14.75 2.35 -7.53
N ASP A 168 15.79 1.50 -7.50
CA ASP A 168 15.68 0.15 -6.94
C ASP A 168 15.80 0.11 -5.40
N ALA A 169 16.41 1.16 -4.84
CA ALA A 169 16.81 1.25 -3.44
C ALA A 169 15.87 2.21 -2.67
N PRO A 170 15.02 1.70 -1.76
CA PRO A 170 14.07 2.51 -0.99
C PRO A 170 14.73 3.67 -0.25
N GLU A 171 15.94 3.46 0.30
CA GLU A 171 16.68 4.47 1.07
C GLU A 171 17.01 5.74 0.26
N LYS A 172 17.15 5.63 -1.07
CA LYS A 172 17.45 6.78 -1.93
C LYS A 172 16.26 7.71 -2.06
N TRP A 173 15.04 7.15 -2.05
CA TRP A 173 13.83 7.96 -2.13
C TRP A 173 13.47 8.61 -0.79
N THR A 174 13.90 8.06 0.34
CA THR A 174 13.74 8.72 1.66
C THR A 174 14.70 9.90 1.85
N ALA A 175 15.85 9.90 1.17
CA ALA A 175 16.89 10.93 1.32
C ALA A 175 16.60 12.22 0.54
N GLU A 176 15.66 12.21 -0.40
CA GLU A 176 15.30 13.38 -1.20
C GLU A 176 14.39 14.31 -0.37
N PRO A 177 14.81 15.56 -0.05
CA PRO A 177 13.97 16.50 0.67
C PRO A 177 12.70 16.80 -0.14
N GLU A 178 11.58 17.04 0.54
CA GLU A 178 10.44 17.70 -0.08
C GLU A 178 10.93 19.04 -0.66
N ALA A 179 10.95 19.15 -1.99
CA ALA A 179 11.29 20.37 -2.71
C ALA A 179 10.09 21.33 -2.72
#